data_AF-A0A8H4EG60-F1
#
_entry.id   AF-A0A8H4EG60-F1
#
_cell.length_a   1.000
_cell.length_b   1.000
_cell.length_c   1.000
_cell.angle_alpha   90.00
_cell.angle_beta   90.00
_cell.angle_gamma   90.00
#
_symmetry.space_group_name_H-M   'P 1'
#
loop_
_entity.id
_entity.type
_entity.pdbx_description
1 polymer ?
#
loop_
_entity_poly.entity_id
_entity_poly.type
_entity_poly.pdbx_seq_one_letter_code
_entity_poly.pdbx_strand_id
1 'polypeptide(L)'
;MSYARTKRGVCLYLLIIPNLILAFLCPVFEIAKLKLFSQSEGELTCNTWIEYIYLALTLSTINAFFLICCIFEYDDLAWYFKIMAIVWLIFPCKREDFFFLSAPLFNITNKIYISLLIKVIYTFFTINEMGDIPFNCPSDYPYTSSTILAGCKVREVNLICMWLYFATLIIIIPLFWSWRNASESSPSLDDSERRTGGFFSFVDKLGLLSILRRQPPRPEDEPKIKPEVIFEYKVGTAESPTEV
;
A
#
# COMPACT_ATOMS: atom_id res chain seq x y z
N MET A 1 -23.54 -9.83 16.81
CA MET A 1 -22.66 -9.79 15.62
C MET A 1 -23.17 -10.82 14.62
N SER A 2 -23.65 -10.43 13.42
CA SER A 2 -24.27 -11.38 12.46
C SER A 2 -23.24 -12.36 11.89
N TYR A 3 -23.50 -13.67 11.97
CA TYR A 3 -22.64 -14.76 11.50
C TYR A 3 -22.15 -14.58 10.04
N ALA A 4 -22.95 -13.94 9.19
CA ALA A 4 -22.58 -13.64 7.80
C ALA A 4 -21.46 -12.58 7.68
N ARG A 5 -21.36 -11.64 8.63
CA ARG A 5 -20.32 -10.60 8.65
C ARG A 5 -18.96 -11.18 9.02
N THR A 6 -18.92 -12.08 10.00
CA THR A 6 -17.69 -12.77 10.43
C THR A 6 -17.12 -13.64 9.30
N LYS A 7 -17.97 -14.37 8.56
CA LYS A 7 -17.53 -15.17 7.40
C LYS A 7 -16.90 -14.34 6.28
N ARG A 8 -17.47 -13.19 5.94
CA ARG A 8 -16.92 -12.29 4.90
C ARG A 8 -15.56 -11.72 5.30
N GLY A 9 -15.40 -11.34 6.57
CA GLY A 9 -14.11 -10.88 7.10
C GLY A 9 -13.04 -11.97 7.04
N VAL A 10 -13.33 -13.19 7.49
CA VAL A 10 -12.39 -14.32 7.42
C VAL A 10 -12.00 -14.64 5.97
N CYS A 11 -12.95 -14.63 5.04
CA CYS A 11 -12.67 -14.83 3.62
C CYS A 11 -11.73 -13.76 3.04
N LEU A 12 -11.93 -12.49 3.41
CA LEU A 12 -11.05 -11.39 3.02
C LEU A 12 -9.62 -11.59 3.55
N TYR A 13 -9.46 -11.95 4.83
CA TYR A 13 -8.14 -12.23 5.39
C TYR A 13 -7.43 -13.38 4.68
N LEU A 14 -8.15 -14.46 4.33
CA LEU A 14 -7.61 -15.59 3.58
C LEU A 14 -7.14 -15.21 2.17
N LEU A 15 -7.70 -14.16 1.56
CA LEU A 15 -7.26 -13.66 0.26
C LEU A 15 -6.13 -12.62 0.37
N ILE A 16 -6.16 -11.78 1.40
CA ILE A 16 -5.16 -10.73 1.62
C ILE A 16 -3.78 -11.32 1.94
N ILE A 17 -3.71 -12.38 2.77
CA ILE A 17 -2.42 -12.97 3.18
C ILE A 17 -1.64 -13.54 1.98
N PRO A 18 -2.20 -14.42 1.13
CA PRO A 18 -1.51 -14.90 -0.06
C PRO A 18 -1.16 -13.77 -1.04
N ASN A 19 -2.02 -12.75 -1.15
CA ASN A 19 -1.76 -11.61 -2.03
C ASN A 19 -0.57 -10.77 -1.53
N LEU A 20 -0.43 -10.60 -0.21
CA LEU A 20 0.74 -9.96 0.39
C LEU A 20 2.02 -10.76 0.10
N ILE A 21 1.97 -12.08 0.22
CA ILE A 21 3.10 -12.95 -0.13
C ILE A 21 3.48 -12.79 -1.61
N LEU A 22 2.49 -12.82 -2.51
CA LEU A 22 2.69 -12.60 -3.94
C LEU A 22 3.32 -11.22 -4.24
N ALA A 23 2.91 -10.18 -3.51
CA ALA A 23 3.47 -8.84 -3.66
C ALA A 23 5.00 -8.82 -3.44
N PHE A 24 5.52 -9.63 -2.52
CA PHE A 24 6.97 -9.77 -2.29
C PHE A 24 7.64 -10.75 -3.24
N LEU A 25 6.96 -11.83 -3.63
CA LEU A 25 7.53 -12.83 -4.53
C LEU A 25 7.78 -12.28 -5.94
N CYS A 26 6.87 -11.46 -6.48
CA CYS A 26 7.01 -10.87 -7.81
C CYS A 26 8.36 -10.14 -8.03
N PRO A 27 8.77 -9.15 -7.20
CA PRO A 27 10.06 -8.49 -7.39
C PRO A 27 11.26 -9.42 -7.13
N VAL A 28 11.13 -10.42 -6.25
CA VAL A 28 12.20 -11.40 -6.03
C VAL A 28 12.45 -12.21 -7.30
N PHE A 29 11.39 -12.69 -7.96
CA PHE A 29 11.52 -13.40 -9.23
C PHE A 29 12.04 -12.51 -10.35
N GLU A 30 11.64 -11.24 -10.39
CA GLU A 30 12.14 -10.27 -11.36
C GLU A 30 13.65 -10.00 -11.19
N ILE A 31 14.13 -9.84 -9.95
CA ILE A 31 15.56 -9.69 -9.67
C ILE A 31 16.32 -10.97 -10.02
N ALA A 32 15.75 -12.14 -9.71
CA ALA A 32 16.35 -13.43 -10.07
C ALA A 32 16.47 -13.58 -11.60
N LYS A 33 15.45 -13.14 -12.34
CA LYS A 33 15.46 -13.06 -13.81
C LYS A 33 16.63 -12.20 -14.27
N LEU A 34 16.68 -10.93 -13.86
CA LEU A 34 17.76 -10.00 -14.26
C LEU A 34 19.16 -10.55 -13.98
N LYS A 35 19.36 -11.20 -12.82
CA LYS A 35 20.64 -11.82 -12.48
C LYS A 35 21.03 -12.94 -13.44
N LEU A 36 20.10 -13.82 -13.80
CA LEU A 36 20.34 -14.91 -14.76
C LEU A 36 20.66 -14.37 -16.16
N PHE A 37 19.93 -13.37 -16.62
CA PHE A 37 20.15 -12.77 -17.94
C PHE A 37 21.48 -12.00 -18.01
N SER A 38 21.96 -11.44 -16.91
CA SER A 38 23.31 -10.84 -16.85
C SER A 38 24.44 -11.86 -16.97
N GLN A 39 24.17 -13.12 -16.63
CA GLN A 39 25.15 -14.22 -16.66
C GLN A 39 25.18 -14.96 -18.00
N SER A 40 24.17 -14.79 -18.86
CA SER A 40 24.03 -15.56 -20.11
C SER A 40 24.85 -15.01 -21.29
N GLU A 41 25.86 -14.16 -21.06
CA GLU A 41 26.81 -13.63 -22.08
C GLU A 41 26.21 -13.21 -23.44
N GLY A 42 24.94 -12.79 -23.48
CA GLY A 42 24.24 -12.37 -24.69
C GLY A 42 23.48 -13.47 -25.45
N GLU A 43 23.41 -14.71 -24.94
CA GLU A 43 22.61 -15.80 -25.53
C GLU A 43 21.09 -15.53 -25.42
N LEU A 44 20.67 -14.71 -24.46
CA LEU A 44 19.30 -14.29 -24.25
C LEU A 44 19.12 -12.79 -24.55
N THR A 45 18.19 -12.46 -25.45
CA THR A 45 17.84 -11.08 -25.77
C THR A 45 16.79 -10.56 -24.78
N CYS A 46 17.21 -9.87 -23.73
CA CYS A 46 16.30 -9.22 -22.78
C CYS A 46 16.27 -7.71 -23.01
N ASN A 47 15.06 -7.14 -23.01
CA ASN A 47 14.92 -5.70 -23.01
C ASN A 47 15.03 -5.17 -21.58
N THR A 48 16.26 -4.92 -21.16
CA THR A 48 16.63 -4.46 -19.81
C THR A 48 15.80 -3.27 -19.32
N TRP A 49 15.41 -2.36 -20.22
CA TRP A 49 14.59 -1.20 -19.86
C TRP A 49 13.20 -1.58 -19.38
N ILE A 50 12.54 -2.52 -20.06
CA ILE A 50 11.18 -2.96 -19.70
C ILE A 50 11.19 -3.64 -18.34
N GLU A 51 12.20 -4.47 -18.08
CA GLU A 51 12.34 -5.16 -16.80
C GLU A 51 12.60 -4.20 -15.64
N TYR A 52 13.47 -3.19 -15.82
CA TYR A 52 13.70 -2.19 -14.79
C TYR A 52 12.45 -1.35 -14.49
N ILE A 53 11.66 -1.00 -15.51
CA ILE A 53 10.39 -0.29 -15.32
C ILE A 53 9.41 -1.15 -14.53
N TYR A 54 9.30 -2.44 -14.88
CA TYR A 54 8.42 -3.36 -14.18
C TYR A 54 8.87 -3.63 -12.74
N LEU A 55 10.18 -3.78 -12.50
CA LEU A 55 10.75 -3.89 -11.16
C LEU A 55 10.49 -2.62 -10.33
N ALA A 56 10.67 -1.43 -10.91
CA ALA A 56 10.36 -0.17 -10.24
C ALA A 56 8.86 -0.07 -9.89
N LEU A 57 7.96 -0.50 -10.78
CA LEU A 57 6.53 -0.58 -10.52
C LEU A 57 6.23 -1.49 -9.32
N THR A 58 6.75 -2.71 -9.31
CA THR A 58 6.48 -3.68 -8.23
C THR A 58 7.06 -3.21 -6.90
N LEU A 59 8.28 -2.66 -6.86
CA LEU A 59 8.86 -2.07 -5.65
C LEU A 59 8.06 -0.87 -5.15
N SER A 60 7.56 -0.01 -6.06
CA SER A 60 6.71 1.12 -5.67
C SER A 60 5.42 0.66 -4.99
N THR A 61 4.83 -0.46 -5.44
CA THR A 61 3.65 -1.04 -4.79
C THR A 61 3.94 -1.56 -3.40
N ILE A 62 5.07 -2.23 -3.17
CA ILE A 62 5.49 -2.66 -1.83
C ILE A 62 5.66 -1.47 -0.89
N ASN A 63 6.35 -0.41 -1.35
CA ASN A 63 6.53 0.80 -0.55
C ASN A 63 5.19 1.45 -0.20
N ALA A 64 4.25 1.51 -1.14
CA ALA A 64 2.91 2.00 -0.87
C ALA A 64 2.18 1.14 0.19
N PHE A 65 2.25 -0.19 0.09
CA PHE A 65 1.67 -1.09 1.10
C PHE A 65 2.29 -0.88 2.49
N PHE A 66 3.61 -0.81 2.58
CA PHE A 66 4.32 -0.59 3.84
C PHE A 66 3.94 0.72 4.50
N LEU A 67 3.81 1.80 3.71
CA LEU A 67 3.42 3.11 4.23
C LEU A 67 1.98 3.14 4.70
N ILE A 68 1.06 2.47 3.98
CA ILE A 68 -0.34 2.31 4.38
C ILE A 68 -0.45 1.50 5.67
N CYS A 69 0.33 0.43 5.84
CA CYS A 69 0.23 -0.46 6.99
C CYS A 69 0.93 0.05 8.25
N CYS A 70 2.06 0.75 8.12
CA CYS A 70 2.98 0.93 9.25
C CYS A 70 3.23 2.39 9.67
N ILE A 71 2.95 3.39 8.83
CA ILE A 71 3.59 4.71 9.02
C ILE A 71 2.64 5.92 9.03
N PHE A 72 1.51 5.94 8.32
CA PHE A 72 0.77 7.21 8.11
C PHE A 72 -0.72 7.20 8.51
N GLU A 73 -1.14 8.27 9.20
CA GLU A 73 -2.52 8.75 9.20
C GLU A 73 -2.95 9.12 7.77
N TYR A 74 -4.22 8.89 7.44
CA TYR A 74 -4.75 8.89 6.07
C TYR A 74 -4.49 10.20 5.28
N ASP A 75 -4.33 11.33 5.96
CA ASP A 75 -4.15 12.65 5.35
C ASP A 75 -2.76 12.86 4.72
N ASP A 76 -1.69 12.29 5.30
CA ASP A 76 -0.32 12.39 4.78
C ASP A 76 -0.06 11.45 3.60
N LEU A 77 -0.84 10.37 3.51
CA LEU A 77 -0.76 9.38 2.44
C LEU A 77 -1.05 10.00 1.05
N ALA A 78 -1.95 10.99 1.00
CA ALA A 78 -2.28 11.71 -0.23
C ALA A 78 -1.08 12.51 -0.77
N TRP A 79 -0.24 13.06 0.10
CA TRP A 79 0.95 13.80 -0.28
C TRP A 79 2.04 12.86 -0.81
N TYR A 80 2.22 11.70 -0.19
CA TYR A 80 3.15 10.68 -0.68
C TYR A 80 2.78 10.17 -2.08
N PHE A 81 1.50 9.87 -2.34
CA PHE A 81 1.06 9.49 -3.69
C PHE A 81 1.34 10.57 -4.74
N LYS A 82 1.23 11.85 -4.36
CA LYS A 82 1.59 12.98 -5.24
C LYS A 82 3.10 13.01 -5.52
N ILE A 83 3.94 12.82 -4.50
CA ILE A 83 5.40 12.78 -4.70
C ILE A 83 5.82 11.58 -5.52
N MET A 84 5.28 10.39 -5.26
CA MET A 84 5.59 9.22 -6.07
C MET A 84 5.18 9.41 -7.53
N ALA A 85 4.04 10.05 -7.79
CA ALA A 85 3.65 10.45 -9.14
C ALA A 85 4.62 11.47 -9.78
N ILE A 86 5.15 12.43 -8.99
CA ILE A 86 6.13 13.42 -9.45
C ILE A 86 7.51 12.78 -9.72
N VAL A 87 7.99 11.89 -8.85
CA VAL A 87 9.23 11.14 -9.04
C VAL A 87 9.13 10.28 -10.31
N TRP A 88 7.96 9.69 -10.56
CA TRP A 88 7.64 9.00 -11.79
C TRP A 88 7.63 9.91 -13.03
N LEU A 89 7.23 11.19 -12.89
CA LEU A 89 7.33 12.19 -13.97
C LEU A 89 8.77 12.62 -14.27
N ILE A 90 9.68 12.52 -13.30
CA ILE A 90 11.09 12.92 -13.44
C ILE A 90 11.91 11.82 -14.12
N PHE A 91 11.57 10.53 -13.96
CA PHE A 91 12.24 9.44 -14.66
C PHE A 91 11.98 9.52 -16.17
N PRO A 92 12.97 9.85 -17.00
CA PRO A 92 12.77 10.12 -18.42
C PRO A 92 12.79 8.80 -19.20
N CYS A 93 11.80 7.94 -19.00
CA CYS A 93 11.60 6.80 -19.90
C CYS A 93 10.72 7.25 -21.07
N LYS A 94 11.37 7.53 -22.21
CA LYS A 94 10.83 7.90 -23.53
C LYS A 94 9.39 8.46 -23.57
N ARG A 95 9.39 9.77 -23.81
CA ARG A 95 8.40 10.82 -23.56
C ARG A 95 7.19 10.88 -24.51
N GLU A 96 6.52 9.79 -24.93
CA GLU A 96 5.32 10.00 -25.80
C GLU A 96 4.01 9.32 -25.36
N ASP A 97 3.99 8.25 -24.57
CA ASP A 97 2.70 7.57 -24.25
C ASP A 97 2.26 7.59 -22.77
N PHE A 98 3.10 8.06 -21.84
CA PHE A 98 2.87 7.84 -20.39
C PHE A 98 2.15 8.98 -19.65
N PHE A 99 1.72 10.03 -20.34
CA PHE A 99 1.22 11.28 -19.74
C PHE A 99 -0.22 11.21 -19.17
N PHE A 100 -0.94 10.10 -19.34
CA PHE A 100 -2.36 10.03 -18.98
C PHE A 100 -2.68 9.60 -17.52
N LEU A 101 -1.67 9.33 -16.68
CA LEU A 101 -1.87 8.69 -15.37
C LEU A 101 -2.02 9.64 -14.15
N SER A 102 -1.92 10.96 -14.31
CA SER A 102 -1.84 11.90 -13.18
C SER A 102 -3.12 12.70 -12.87
N ALA A 103 -4.23 12.46 -13.55
CA ALA A 103 -5.48 13.13 -13.22
C ALA A 103 -6.17 12.47 -11.99
N PRO A 104 -6.58 13.25 -10.97
CA PRO A 104 -7.26 12.73 -9.77
C PRO A 104 -8.71 12.27 -10.03
N LEU A 105 -9.16 12.24 -11.29
CA LEU A 105 -10.53 11.90 -11.69
C LEU A 105 -10.71 10.46 -12.21
N PHE A 106 -9.74 9.57 -12.03
CA PHE A 106 -9.84 8.20 -12.54
C PHE A 106 -10.52 7.26 -11.52
N ASN A 107 -11.77 6.90 -11.82
CA ASN A 107 -12.58 5.89 -11.12
C ASN A 107 -11.77 4.57 -10.94
N ILE A 108 -12.03 3.79 -9.89
CA ILE A 108 -11.29 2.55 -9.56
C ILE A 108 -11.26 1.57 -10.73
N THR A 109 -12.35 1.45 -11.47
CA THR A 109 -12.48 0.66 -12.69
C THR A 109 -11.42 1.00 -13.73
N ASN A 110 -11.13 2.28 -13.81
CA ASN A 110 -10.29 2.92 -14.80
C ASN A 110 -8.80 2.65 -14.45
N LYS A 111 -8.46 2.59 -13.16
CA LYS A 111 -7.13 2.13 -12.67
C LYS A 111 -6.89 0.64 -12.90
N ILE A 112 -7.92 -0.20 -12.71
CA ILE A 112 -7.82 -1.65 -12.97
C ILE A 112 -7.53 -1.90 -14.45
N TYR A 113 -8.21 -1.18 -15.34
CA TYR A 113 -8.00 -1.28 -16.79
C TYR A 113 -6.56 -0.93 -17.19
N ILE A 114 -6.01 0.16 -16.64
CA ILE A 114 -4.62 0.55 -16.94
C ILE A 114 -3.63 -0.48 -16.37
N SER A 115 -3.85 -1.01 -15.16
CA SER A 115 -3.01 -2.07 -14.61
C SER A 115 -3.04 -3.34 -15.46
N LEU A 116 -4.20 -3.70 -16.01
CA LEU A 116 -4.32 -4.81 -16.96
C LEU A 116 -3.54 -4.52 -18.24
N LEU A 117 -3.70 -3.32 -18.82
CA LEU A 117 -3.04 -2.94 -20.06
C LEU A 117 -1.51 -3.02 -19.92
N ILE A 118 -0.94 -2.49 -18.83
CA ILE A 118 0.51 -2.56 -18.57
C ILE A 118 1.00 -4.02 -18.53
N LYS A 119 0.26 -4.91 -17.87
CA LYS A 119 0.62 -6.34 -17.78
C LYS A 119 0.52 -7.06 -19.12
N VAL A 120 -0.50 -6.73 -19.92
CA VAL A 120 -0.65 -7.25 -21.28
C VAL A 120 0.50 -6.78 -22.16
N ILE A 121 0.84 -5.49 -22.12
CA ILE A 121 1.97 -4.91 -22.84
C ILE A 121 3.28 -5.57 -22.40
N TYR A 122 3.51 -5.71 -21.10
CA TYR A 122 4.69 -6.39 -20.56
C TYR A 122 4.77 -7.84 -21.06
N THR A 123 3.67 -8.59 -21.00
CA THR A 123 3.62 -9.98 -21.49
C THR A 123 3.91 -10.03 -22.99
N PHE A 124 3.36 -9.11 -23.77
CA PHE A 124 3.58 -9.03 -25.21
C PHE A 124 5.04 -8.76 -25.56
N PHE A 125 5.70 -7.82 -24.88
CA PHE A 125 7.11 -7.54 -25.12
C PHE A 125 8.04 -8.65 -24.62
N THR A 126 7.66 -9.37 -23.57
CA THR A 126 8.48 -10.43 -22.97
C THR A 126 8.23 -11.82 -23.56
N ILE A 127 7.21 -11.99 -24.42
CA ILE A 127 6.84 -13.32 -24.93
C ILE A 127 7.92 -13.94 -25.84
N ASN A 128 8.63 -13.09 -26.59
CA ASN A 128 9.62 -13.51 -27.58
C ASN A 128 11.07 -13.40 -27.08
N GLU A 129 11.31 -13.11 -25.80
CA GLU A 129 12.68 -12.91 -25.26
C GLU A 129 13.56 -14.16 -25.29
N MET A 130 12.95 -15.35 -25.36
CA MET A 130 13.66 -16.64 -25.41
C MET A 130 13.59 -17.32 -26.78
N GLY A 131 13.22 -16.58 -27.83
CA GLY A 131 13.07 -17.14 -29.17
C GLY A 131 12.04 -18.26 -29.21
N ASP A 132 12.47 -19.45 -29.67
CA ASP A 132 11.60 -20.60 -29.93
C ASP A 132 11.24 -21.44 -28.69
N ILE A 133 11.75 -21.07 -27.50
CA ILE A 133 11.49 -21.81 -26.27
C ILE A 133 10.01 -21.65 -25.86
N PRO A 134 9.26 -22.75 -25.72
CA PRO A 134 7.85 -22.69 -25.34
C PRO A 134 7.65 -22.16 -23.91
N PHE A 135 6.53 -21.48 -23.71
CA PHE A 135 6.23 -20.76 -22.47
C PHE A 135 6.20 -21.64 -21.19
N ASN A 136 5.83 -22.92 -21.32
CA ASN A 136 5.67 -23.85 -20.20
C ASN A 136 6.96 -24.61 -19.83
N CYS A 137 8.08 -24.28 -20.47
CA CYS A 137 9.41 -24.83 -20.20
C CYS A 137 9.41 -26.36 -19.98
N PRO A 138 9.04 -27.15 -21.00
CA PRO A 138 8.89 -28.59 -20.86
C PRO A 138 10.26 -29.27 -20.83
N SER A 139 10.38 -30.36 -20.07
CA SER A 139 11.66 -31.02 -19.80
C SER A 139 12.26 -31.74 -21.02
N ASP A 140 11.46 -31.98 -22.06
CA ASP A 140 11.84 -32.63 -23.31
C ASP A 140 12.40 -31.65 -24.36
N TYR A 141 12.37 -30.33 -24.09
CA TYR A 141 12.95 -29.33 -24.99
C TYR A 141 14.50 -29.39 -24.95
N PRO A 142 15.20 -29.31 -26.09
CA PRO A 142 16.66 -29.36 -26.16
C PRO A 142 17.30 -28.03 -25.74
N TYR A 143 17.36 -27.79 -24.43
CA TYR A 143 18.04 -26.61 -23.87
C TYR A 143 19.54 -26.67 -24.13
N THR A 144 20.12 -25.58 -24.64
CA THR A 144 21.56 -25.47 -24.91
C THR A 144 22.39 -25.42 -23.62
N SER A 145 21.85 -24.83 -22.55
CA SER A 145 22.50 -24.73 -21.25
C SER A 145 21.53 -24.85 -20.07
N SER A 146 22.05 -25.23 -18.90
CA SER A 146 21.29 -25.24 -17.64
C SER A 146 20.82 -23.84 -17.22
N THR A 147 21.56 -22.80 -17.60
CA THR A 147 21.21 -21.39 -17.39
C THR A 147 19.93 -21.01 -18.13
N ILE A 148 19.76 -21.50 -19.37
CA ILE A 148 18.55 -21.23 -20.16
C ILE A 148 17.34 -21.97 -19.58
N LEU A 149 17.51 -23.21 -19.14
CA LEU A 149 16.44 -23.94 -18.44
C LEU A 149 16.01 -23.19 -17.16
N ALA A 150 16.96 -22.74 -16.35
CA ALA A 150 16.68 -21.97 -15.15
C ALA A 150 15.99 -20.63 -15.48
N GLY A 151 16.48 -19.91 -16.50
CA GLY A 151 15.88 -18.68 -17.00
C GLY A 151 14.43 -18.88 -17.44
N CYS A 152 14.17 -19.96 -18.19
CA CYS A 152 12.83 -20.36 -18.62
C CYS A 152 11.90 -20.56 -17.41
N LYS A 153 12.34 -21.35 -16.42
CA LYS A 153 11.53 -21.62 -15.22
C LYS A 153 11.27 -20.38 -14.38
N VAL A 154 12.27 -19.50 -14.22
CA VAL A 154 12.07 -18.23 -13.51
C VAL A 154 11.06 -17.33 -14.23
N ARG A 155 11.12 -17.26 -15.57
CA ARG A 155 10.15 -16.50 -16.38
C ARG A 155 8.73 -17.04 -16.24
N GLU A 156 8.57 -18.36 -16.33
CA GLU A 156 7.29 -19.04 -16.16
C GLU A 156 6.65 -18.67 -14.82
N VAL A 157 7.41 -18.84 -13.73
CA VAL A 157 6.95 -18.52 -12.38
C VAL A 157 6.67 -17.03 -12.20
N ASN A 158 7.53 -16.15 -12.74
CA ASN A 158 7.32 -14.70 -12.66
C ASN A 158 6.01 -14.27 -13.30
N LEU A 159 5.71 -14.80 -14.50
CA LEU A 159 4.46 -14.49 -15.19
C LEU A 159 3.26 -15.01 -14.40
N ILE A 160 3.33 -16.25 -13.90
CA ILE A 160 2.26 -16.84 -13.07
C ILE A 160 2.03 -15.99 -11.83
N CYS A 161 3.07 -15.60 -11.10
CA CYS A 161 2.97 -14.73 -9.92
C CYS A 161 2.32 -13.39 -10.26
N MET A 162 2.74 -12.74 -11.35
CA MET A 162 2.17 -11.47 -11.80
C MET A 162 0.66 -11.58 -12.08
N TRP A 163 0.22 -12.61 -12.81
CA TRP A 163 -1.20 -12.79 -13.15
C TRP A 163 -2.03 -13.22 -11.95
N LEU A 164 -1.52 -14.11 -11.10
CA LEU A 164 -2.20 -14.51 -9.86
C LEU A 164 -2.39 -13.31 -8.91
N TYR A 165 -1.37 -12.47 -8.76
CA TYR A 165 -1.46 -11.23 -7.99
C TYR A 165 -2.57 -10.32 -8.52
N PHE A 166 -2.64 -10.14 -9.85
CA PHE A 166 -3.70 -9.33 -10.45
C PHE A 166 -5.10 -9.93 -10.30
N ALA A 167 -5.24 -11.23 -10.54
CA ALA A 167 -6.52 -11.94 -10.42
C ALA A 167 -7.06 -11.87 -8.98
N THR A 168 -6.20 -12.06 -7.98
CA THR A 168 -6.60 -11.94 -6.57
C THR A 168 -7.00 -10.51 -6.21
N LEU A 169 -6.32 -9.48 -6.73
CA LEU A 169 -6.74 -8.08 -6.55
C LEU A 169 -8.12 -7.79 -7.13
N ILE A 170 -8.46 -8.31 -8.31
CA ILE A 170 -9.79 -8.16 -8.93
C ILE A 170 -10.89 -8.70 -8.01
N ILE A 171 -10.62 -9.77 -7.26
CA ILE A 171 -11.58 -10.38 -6.34
C ILE A 171 -11.62 -9.62 -5.01
N ILE A 172 -10.46 -9.24 -4.46
CA ILE A 172 -10.35 -8.57 -3.16
C ILE A 172 -11.03 -7.20 -3.19
N ILE A 173 -10.89 -6.42 -4.26
CA ILE A 173 -11.43 -5.06 -4.32
C ILE A 173 -12.97 -5.07 -4.12
N PRO A 174 -13.79 -5.74 -4.96
CA PRO A 174 -15.24 -5.79 -4.76
C PRO A 174 -15.66 -6.39 -3.42
N LEU A 175 -14.96 -7.42 -2.94
CA LEU A 175 -15.26 -8.04 -1.64
C LEU A 175 -15.00 -7.06 -0.49
N PHE A 176 -13.91 -6.30 -0.55
CA PHE A 176 -13.57 -5.29 0.44
C PHE A 176 -14.60 -4.16 0.44
N TRP A 177 -14.98 -3.66 -0.74
CA TRP A 177 -16.05 -2.67 -0.90
C TRP A 177 -17.39 -3.18 -0.34
N SER A 178 -17.76 -4.42 -0.67
CA SER A 178 -18.97 -5.06 -0.14
C SER A 178 -18.96 -5.20 1.38
N TRP A 179 -17.81 -5.58 1.95
CA TRP A 179 -17.64 -5.70 3.40
C TRP A 179 -17.73 -4.35 4.11
N ARG A 180 -17.11 -3.30 3.56
CA ARG A 180 -17.18 -1.93 4.08
C ARG A 180 -18.61 -1.38 4.09
N ASN A 181 -19.33 -1.53 2.97
CA ASN A 181 -20.73 -1.08 2.90
C ASN A 181 -21.62 -1.83 3.91
N ALA A 182 -21.32 -3.12 4.15
CA ALA A 182 -22.00 -3.93 5.15
C ALA A 182 -21.62 -3.60 6.61
N SER A 183 -20.49 -2.92 6.85
CA SER A 183 -20.11 -2.42 8.18
C SER A 183 -20.78 -1.09 8.48
N GLU A 184 -20.79 -0.16 7.52
CA GLU A 184 -21.38 1.18 7.67
C GLU A 184 -22.91 1.15 7.81
N SER A 185 -23.60 0.17 7.20
CA SER A 185 -25.04 -0.04 7.34
C SER A 185 -25.49 -0.64 8.69
N SER A 186 -24.57 -0.86 9.64
CA SER A 186 -24.94 -1.27 11.00
C SER A 186 -25.39 -0.06 11.80
N PRO A 187 -26.56 -0.09 12.47
CA PRO A 187 -26.93 0.99 13.38
C PRO A 187 -25.85 1.16 14.46
N SER A 188 -25.50 2.43 14.73
CA SER A 188 -24.51 2.83 15.72
C SER A 188 -24.88 2.29 17.10
N LEU A 189 -23.86 1.83 17.81
CA LEU A 189 -23.94 1.09 19.06
C LEU A 189 -24.18 2.00 20.28
N ASP A 190 -24.76 3.20 20.10
CA ASP A 190 -25.16 4.04 21.25
C ASP A 190 -26.35 3.43 22.02
N ASP A 191 -27.14 2.55 21.40
CA ASP A 191 -28.24 1.82 22.06
C ASP A 191 -27.84 0.46 22.67
N SER A 192 -26.64 -0.05 22.38
CA SER A 192 -26.21 -1.40 22.76
C SER A 192 -25.11 -1.45 23.84
N GLU A 193 -24.63 -0.30 24.32
CA GLU A 193 -23.78 -0.22 25.52
C GLU A 193 -24.53 -0.68 26.80
N ARG A 194 -25.85 -0.87 26.74
CA ARG A 194 -26.63 -1.42 27.86
C ARG A 194 -26.64 -2.96 27.95
N ARG A 195 -26.04 -3.72 27.00
CA ARG A 195 -26.27 -5.19 26.97
C ARG A 195 -25.11 -6.15 26.77
N THR A 196 -23.87 -5.73 26.53
CA THR A 196 -22.78 -6.70 26.29
C THR A 196 -21.45 -6.32 26.95
N GLY A 197 -21.41 -6.46 28.28
CA GLY A 197 -20.18 -6.64 29.05
C GLY A 197 -19.53 -8.02 28.83
N GLY A 198 -19.25 -8.38 27.57
CA GLY A 198 -18.73 -9.71 27.22
C GLY A 198 -17.24 -9.75 26.88
N PHE A 199 -16.75 -8.78 26.09
CA PHE A 199 -15.37 -8.81 25.59
C PHE A 199 -14.39 -8.07 26.51
N PHE A 200 -14.80 -6.95 27.10
CA PHE A 200 -13.99 -6.22 28.07
C PHE A 200 -13.74 -7.04 29.35
N SER A 201 -14.69 -7.88 29.77
CA SER A 201 -14.57 -8.83 30.88
C SER A 201 -13.47 -9.89 30.65
N PHE A 202 -13.23 -10.27 29.39
CA PHE A 202 -12.19 -11.25 29.05
C PHE A 202 -10.78 -10.63 29.12
N VAL A 203 -10.63 -9.38 28.70
CA VAL A 203 -9.35 -8.65 28.76
C VAL A 203 -9.01 -8.24 30.21
N ASP A 204 -10.02 -7.91 31.02
CA ASP A 204 -9.84 -7.58 32.45
C ASP A 204 -9.43 -8.81 33.28
N LYS A 205 -9.94 -10.01 32.94
CA LYS A 205 -9.54 -11.28 33.57
C LYS A 205 -8.12 -11.76 33.20
N LEU A 206 -7.51 -11.21 32.16
CA LEU A 206 -6.14 -11.53 31.72
C LEU A 206 -5.07 -10.68 32.42
N GLY A 207 -5.44 -9.78 33.35
CA GLY A 207 -4.51 -9.05 34.23
C GLY A 207 -3.58 -8.03 33.53
N LEU A 208 -3.67 -7.90 32.21
CA LEU A 208 -2.79 -7.07 31.37
C LEU A 208 -3.04 -5.56 31.50
N LEU A 209 -4.18 -5.14 32.06
CA LEU A 209 -4.52 -3.73 32.27
C LEU A 209 -3.90 -3.10 33.53
N SER A 210 -3.35 -3.91 34.44
CA SER A 210 -2.69 -3.41 35.66
C SER A 210 -1.36 -2.69 35.39
N ILE A 211 -0.73 -2.95 34.24
CA ILE A 211 0.58 -2.37 33.87
C ILE A 211 0.43 -1.02 33.17
N LEU A 212 -0.69 -0.76 32.48
CA LEU A 212 -0.88 0.45 31.67
C LEU A 212 -1.67 1.57 32.38
N ARG A 213 -2.21 1.33 33.59
CA ARG A 213 -2.96 2.33 34.35
C ARG A 213 -2.11 2.96 35.47
N ARG A 214 -0.90 3.43 35.16
CA ARG A 214 -0.28 4.53 35.93
C ARG A 214 -0.67 5.84 35.25
N GLN A 215 -1.80 6.41 35.64
CA GLN A 215 -2.05 7.83 35.35
C GLN A 215 -1.17 8.70 36.28
N PRO A 216 -0.57 9.79 35.78
CA PRO A 216 0.00 10.81 36.65
C PRO A 216 -1.12 11.50 37.46
N PRO A 217 -0.83 11.98 38.69
CA PRO A 217 -1.84 12.56 39.56
C PRO A 217 -2.46 13.81 38.93
N ARG A 218 -3.80 13.86 38.97
CA ARG A 218 -4.62 14.99 38.55
C ARG A 218 -4.42 16.15 39.55
N PRO A 219 -4.12 17.38 39.10
CA PRO A 219 -4.07 18.52 40.00
C PRO A 219 -5.49 18.87 40.46
N GLU A 220 -5.73 18.72 41.76
CA GLU A 220 -6.91 19.22 42.45
C GLU A 220 -6.68 20.69 42.87
N ASP A 221 -7.76 21.46 42.81
CA ASP A 221 -8.03 22.69 43.56
C ASP A 221 -7.28 23.99 43.19
N GLU A 222 -7.82 24.73 42.22
CA GLU A 222 -7.68 26.19 42.18
C GLU A 222 -8.71 26.85 43.14
N PRO A 223 -8.27 27.59 44.16
CA PRO A 223 -9.18 28.34 45.02
C PRO A 223 -9.72 29.60 44.31
N LYS A 224 -11.05 29.76 44.33
CA LYS A 224 -11.77 30.96 43.90
C LYS A 224 -11.31 32.19 44.70
N ILE A 225 -10.56 33.09 44.07
CA ILE A 225 -10.27 34.42 44.62
C ILE A 225 -11.40 35.39 44.20
N LYS A 226 -12.02 36.00 45.21
CA LYS A 226 -13.03 37.06 45.12
C LYS A 226 -12.42 38.36 44.58
N PRO A 227 -13.16 39.19 43.83
CA PRO A 227 -12.66 40.48 43.36
C PRO A 227 -12.82 41.54 44.45
N GLU A 228 -11.73 42.24 44.79
CA GLU A 228 -11.81 43.48 45.57
C GLU A 228 -10.83 44.56 45.04
N VAL A 229 -11.43 45.73 44.78
CA VAL A 229 -10.91 47.09 44.92
C VAL A 229 -9.81 47.60 43.98
N ILE A 230 -10.28 48.32 42.94
CA ILE A 230 -9.95 49.72 42.57
C ILE A 230 -8.59 50.26 43.04
N PHE A 231 -7.75 50.65 42.07
CA PHE A 231 -6.98 51.89 42.16
C PHE A 231 -6.89 52.54 40.77
N GLU A 232 -7.53 53.69 40.62
CA GLU A 232 -7.22 54.66 39.56
C GLU A 232 -5.79 55.17 39.78
N TYR A 233 -4.98 55.17 38.73
CA TYR A 233 -3.77 55.99 38.69
C TYR A 233 -3.72 56.76 37.37
N LYS A 234 -4.06 58.05 37.46
CA LYS A 234 -3.75 59.06 36.44
C LYS A 234 -2.27 59.40 36.54
N VAL A 235 -1.52 59.25 35.45
CA VAL A 235 -0.25 59.98 35.25
C VAL A 235 -0.23 60.53 33.83
N GLY A 236 -0.02 61.84 33.75
CA GLY A 236 -0.09 62.63 32.54
C GLY A 236 1.16 62.60 31.66
N THR A 237 0.92 63.07 30.44
CA THR A 237 1.79 63.72 29.45
C THR A 237 3.25 64.02 29.83
N ALA A 238 4.17 63.64 28.94
CA ALA A 238 5.34 64.43 28.60
C ALA A 238 5.63 64.30 27.09
N GLU A 239 5.83 65.46 26.46
CA GLU A 239 6.19 65.68 25.06
C GLU A 239 7.67 65.35 24.76
N SER A 240 7.93 65.01 23.47
CA SER A 240 9.05 65.38 22.56
C SER A 240 10.42 65.83 23.13
N PRO A 241 11.56 65.56 22.47
CA PRO A 241 11.82 66.13 21.13
C PRO A 241 12.62 65.30 20.12
N THR A 242 12.37 65.68 18.86
CA THR A 242 13.14 65.50 17.63
C THR A 242 14.52 66.17 17.68
N GLU A 243 15.54 65.53 17.11
CA GLU A 243 16.82 66.06 16.56
C GLU A 243 17.58 64.79 16.06
N VAL A 244 18.13 64.62 14.85
CA VAL A 244 18.70 65.48 13.80
C VAL A 244 18.47 64.81 12.44
#